data_AF-A0A940DKM2-F1
#
_entry.id   AF-A0A940DKM2-F1
#
_cell.length_a   1.000
_cell.length_b   1.000
_cell.length_c   1.000
_cell.angle_alpha   90.00
_cell.angle_beta   90.00
_cell.angle_gamma   90.00
#
_symmetry.space_group_name_H-M   'P 1'
#
loop_
_entity.id
_entity.type
_entity.pdbx_description
1 polymer ?
#
loop_
_entity_poly.entity_id
_entity_poly.type
_entity_poly.pdbx_seq_one_letter_code
_entity_poly.pdbx_strand_id
1 'polypeptide(L)'
;MNIQWVKKNVLPHVVALVTFYLLTIVYFSPVFFENKDLMQGDVTSYIGWGNDVRQYYDATGEYCYWSNAMFGGMPSNYAFPSETNNIFDKIDSLFKGFLAPNTAGAFFVYLIGFYCFMLAIGCSPVLSVIGAIAYSFASYNLIIIDAGHVSKAYVMATMAPVIGGVILCYRGKYLAGILMTLIFTGLNVFWNHQQISYYLIIMLFVLAVVYLIYAVKEHTLPSYFKSSAVLVIVALLAAAPAVDKLLPTMDYSKESMRGGAVLKSNADGEKESTGLDIDYAYQWSYGKMETMTLLIPNFYGASSHYNIGRESQVYDVLKQTGQGEQFCRYAPMYWGDQPFTSGPVYVGAIVCFLFVLGLIVVKGKEKWWLLAVTVIALILSWGRNFAVVNDFLFHYLPLYNKFRTPSMALVIAEVSMVTLAMLAVKQMMEDEDRRKYVRPLYISAGVVGG
;
A
#
# COMPACT_ATOMS: atom_id res chain seq x y z
N MET A 1 -28.28 20.59 20.40
CA MET A 1 -27.63 20.45 19.08
C MET A 1 -28.71 20.47 18.01
N ASN A 2 -28.67 21.39 17.03
CA ASN A 2 -29.74 21.57 16.03
C ASN A 2 -29.81 20.34 15.09
N ILE A 3 -30.99 19.72 14.93
CA ILE A 3 -31.22 18.54 14.07
C ILE A 3 -30.73 18.77 12.63
N GLN A 4 -30.89 19.97 12.09
CA GLN A 4 -30.42 20.30 10.74
C GLN A 4 -28.89 20.31 10.65
N TRP A 5 -28.20 20.74 11.71
CA TRP A 5 -26.75 20.70 11.78
C TRP A 5 -26.23 19.26 11.82
N VAL A 6 -26.89 18.39 12.60
CA VAL A 6 -26.54 16.95 12.68
C VAL A 6 -26.74 16.26 11.33
N LYS A 7 -27.88 16.50 10.68
CA LYS A 7 -28.17 15.94 9.35
C LYS A 7 -27.15 16.37 8.30
N LYS A 8 -26.66 17.61 8.37
CA LYS A 8 -25.69 18.13 7.40
C LYS A 8 -24.26 17.68 7.66
N ASN A 9 -23.83 17.64 8.93
CA ASN A 9 -22.40 17.49 9.27
C ASN A 9 -22.03 16.15 9.90
N VAL A 10 -22.99 15.36 10.40
CA VAL A 10 -22.71 14.07 11.08
C VAL A 10 -23.26 12.91 10.26
N LEU A 11 -24.50 13.02 9.79
CA LEU A 11 -25.17 11.95 9.07
C LEU A 11 -24.38 11.42 7.86
N PRO A 12 -23.74 12.26 7.00
CA PRO A 12 -22.97 11.73 5.87
C PRO A 12 -21.79 10.84 6.29
N HIS A 13 -21.16 11.14 7.43
CA HIS A 13 -20.05 10.35 7.96
C HIS A 13 -20.52 9.05 8.61
N VAL A 14 -21.66 9.08 9.30
CA VAL A 14 -22.29 7.86 9.85
C VAL A 14 -22.73 6.94 8.70
N VAL A 15 -23.36 7.48 7.66
CA VAL A 15 -23.74 6.70 6.46
C VAL A 15 -22.51 6.11 5.77
N ALA A 16 -21.43 6.87 5.63
CA ALA A 16 -20.18 6.36 5.08
C ALA A 16 -19.62 5.19 5.91
N LEU A 17 -19.57 5.35 7.25
CA LEU A 17 -19.08 4.31 8.15
C LEU A 17 -19.91 3.03 8.07
N VAL A 18 -21.25 3.15 8.11
CA VAL A 18 -22.17 2.00 7.95
C VAL A 18 -21.97 1.34 6.59
N THR A 19 -21.81 2.13 5.53
CA THR A 19 -21.55 1.60 4.18
C THR A 19 -20.25 0.80 4.15
N PHE A 20 -19.19 1.27 4.79
CA PHE A 20 -17.90 0.57 4.84
C PHE A 20 -17.97 -0.74 5.62
N TYR A 21 -18.69 -0.77 6.74
CA TYR A 21 -18.98 -2.01 7.45
C TYR A 21 -19.75 -3.00 6.58
N LEU A 22 -20.83 -2.55 5.93
CA LEU A 22 -21.64 -3.42 5.08
C LEU A 22 -20.84 -3.97 3.91
N LEU A 23 -20.06 -3.14 3.21
CA LEU A 23 -19.20 -3.58 2.11
C LEU A 23 -18.18 -4.63 2.57
N THR A 24 -17.55 -4.40 3.73
CA THR A 24 -16.58 -5.34 4.28
C THR A 24 -17.23 -6.67 4.66
N ILE A 25 -18.36 -6.64 5.37
CA ILE A 25 -19.08 -7.84 5.81
C ILE A 25 -19.62 -8.63 4.62
N VAL A 26 -20.17 -7.95 3.61
CA VAL A 26 -20.70 -8.60 2.41
C VAL A 26 -19.59 -9.25 1.60
N TYR A 27 -18.48 -8.54 1.37
CA TYR A 27 -17.36 -9.04 0.58
C TYR A 27 -16.68 -10.24 1.26
N PHE A 28 -16.48 -10.16 2.58
CA PHE A 28 -15.93 -11.25 3.39
C PHE A 28 -17.03 -12.08 4.07
N SER A 29 -18.20 -12.20 3.45
CA SER A 29 -19.33 -12.93 4.05
C SER A 29 -19.03 -14.39 4.44
N PRO A 30 -18.22 -15.17 3.69
CA PRO A 30 -17.84 -16.51 4.14
C PRO A 30 -17.06 -16.50 5.46
N VAL A 31 -16.32 -15.43 5.73
CA VAL A 31 -15.56 -15.28 6.97
C VAL A 31 -16.47 -15.02 8.16
N PHE A 32 -17.48 -14.16 7.99
CA PHE A 32 -18.38 -13.77 9.07
C PHE A 32 -19.51 -14.76 9.33
N PHE A 33 -20.04 -15.40 8.28
CA PHE A 33 -21.25 -16.22 8.39
C PHE A 33 -21.00 -17.73 8.24
N GLU A 34 -19.90 -18.13 7.61
CA GLU A 34 -19.61 -19.55 7.35
C GLU A 34 -18.42 -20.08 8.19
N ASN A 35 -17.85 -19.26 9.07
CA ASN A 35 -16.64 -19.57 9.86
C ASN A 35 -15.47 -20.08 8.99
N LYS A 36 -15.38 -19.60 7.75
CA LYS A 36 -14.25 -19.88 6.87
C LYS A 36 -13.14 -18.86 7.11
N ASP A 37 -11.91 -19.25 6.85
CA ASP A 37 -10.79 -18.32 6.86
C ASP A 37 -10.03 -18.40 5.53
N LEU A 38 -9.31 -17.33 5.22
CA LEU A 38 -8.42 -17.28 4.07
C LEU A 38 -7.15 -18.08 4.39
N MET A 39 -6.90 -19.14 3.62
CA MET A 39 -5.65 -19.89 3.77
C MET A 39 -4.49 -19.11 3.13
N GLN A 40 -3.80 -18.35 3.97
CA GLN A 40 -2.73 -17.45 3.57
C GLN A 40 -1.36 -18.13 3.79
N GLY A 41 -0.63 -18.41 2.71
CA GLY A 41 0.65 -19.14 2.77
C GLY A 41 1.69 -18.50 3.70
N ASP A 42 1.77 -17.16 3.70
CA ASP A 42 2.68 -16.42 4.58
C ASP A 42 2.29 -16.53 6.06
N VAL A 43 0.99 -16.48 6.36
CA VAL A 43 0.49 -16.60 7.74
C VAL A 43 0.73 -18.02 8.26
N THR A 44 0.45 -19.03 7.44
CA THR A 44 0.75 -20.42 7.79
C THR A 44 2.25 -20.63 8.03
N SER A 45 3.10 -20.05 7.18
CA SER A 45 4.56 -20.12 7.34
C SER A 45 5.02 -19.44 8.62
N TYR A 46 4.52 -18.23 8.90
CA TYR A 46 4.80 -17.48 10.12
C TYR A 46 4.42 -18.24 11.39
N ILE A 47 3.22 -18.83 11.42
CA ILE A 47 2.76 -19.65 12.55
C ILE A 47 3.69 -20.85 12.75
N GLY A 48 4.10 -21.51 11.67
CA GLY A 48 5.06 -22.61 11.71
C GLY A 48 6.43 -22.19 12.26
N TRP A 49 6.93 -21.03 11.84
CA TRP A 49 8.23 -20.50 12.27
C TRP A 49 8.29 -20.20 13.77
N GLY A 50 7.21 -19.67 14.35
CA GLY A 50 7.14 -19.31 15.77
C GLY A 50 6.59 -20.38 16.70
N ASN A 51 6.34 -21.59 16.21
CA ASN A 51 5.59 -22.58 16.98
C ASN A 51 6.35 -23.09 18.21
N ASP A 52 7.67 -23.28 18.13
CA ASP A 52 8.49 -23.76 19.26
C ASP A 52 8.56 -22.74 20.41
N VAL A 53 8.81 -21.47 20.08
CA VAL A 53 8.85 -20.37 21.05
C VAL A 53 7.48 -20.08 21.64
N ARG A 54 6.40 -20.29 20.87
CA ARG A 54 5.03 -20.19 21.37
C ARG A 54 4.71 -21.30 22.36
N GLN A 55 5.06 -22.55 22.05
CA GLN A 55 4.88 -23.67 22.97
C GLN A 55 5.67 -23.48 24.27
N TYR A 56 6.88 -22.90 24.20
CA TYR A 56 7.65 -22.54 25.37
C TYR A 56 6.92 -21.50 26.24
N TYR A 57 6.38 -20.44 25.63
CA TYR A 57 5.58 -19.43 26.33
C TYR A 57 4.33 -20.04 26.97
N ASP A 58 3.57 -20.86 26.23
CA ASP A 58 2.36 -21.50 26.73
C ASP A 58 2.64 -22.43 27.93
N ALA A 59 3.83 -23.03 28.00
CA ALA A 59 4.24 -23.92 29.09
C ALA A 59 4.81 -23.19 30.32
N THR A 60 5.48 -22.05 30.13
CA THR A 60 6.27 -21.37 31.19
C THR A 60 5.73 -20.01 31.59
N GLY A 61 4.96 -19.36 30.72
CA GLY A 61 4.59 -17.94 30.82
C GLY A 61 5.71 -16.97 30.46
N GLU A 62 6.89 -17.47 30.04
CA GLU A 62 8.06 -16.64 29.73
C GLU A 62 8.30 -16.56 28.21
N TYR A 63 8.64 -15.37 27.73
CA TYR A 63 9.00 -15.17 26.33
C TYR A 63 10.40 -15.72 26.05
N CYS A 64 10.52 -16.58 25.05
CA CYS A 64 11.82 -17.02 24.54
C CYS A 64 12.31 -16.08 23.43
N TYR A 65 13.56 -15.62 23.51
CA TYR A 65 14.18 -14.73 22.52
C TYR A 65 14.90 -15.46 21.38
N TRP A 66 14.88 -16.80 21.37
CA TRP A 66 15.54 -17.64 20.38
C TRP A 66 14.66 -18.83 19.97
N SER A 67 14.43 -18.99 18.66
CA SER A 67 13.73 -20.15 18.10
C SER A 67 14.74 -21.08 17.45
N ASN A 68 14.63 -22.38 17.69
CA ASN A 68 15.44 -23.42 17.05
C ASN A 68 14.79 -24.01 15.80
N ALA A 69 13.54 -23.63 15.50
CA ALA A 69 12.74 -24.23 14.43
C ALA A 69 13.27 -23.92 13.02
N MET A 70 14.04 -22.84 12.85
CA MET A 70 14.56 -22.40 11.55
C MET A 70 16.08 -22.27 11.55
N PHE A 71 16.72 -22.74 10.47
CA PHE A 71 18.14 -22.53 10.16
C PHE A 71 19.14 -22.88 11.28
N GLY A 72 18.78 -23.79 12.20
CA GLY A 72 19.61 -24.15 13.35
C GLY A 72 19.56 -23.13 14.50
N GLY A 73 18.73 -22.10 14.38
CA GLY A 73 18.48 -21.10 15.40
C GLY A 73 18.39 -19.68 14.85
N MET A 74 17.41 -18.88 15.30
CA MET A 74 17.30 -17.46 15.00
C MET A 74 16.60 -16.66 16.11
N PRO A 75 16.80 -15.33 16.20
CA PRO A 75 16.05 -14.50 17.13
C PRO A 75 14.54 -14.59 16.91
N SER A 76 13.77 -14.74 17.99
CA SER A 76 12.31 -14.93 17.91
C SER A 76 11.51 -13.64 17.64
N ASN A 77 12.20 -12.48 17.58
CA ASN A 77 11.61 -11.15 17.38
C ASN A 77 10.67 -11.04 16.16
N TYR A 78 10.83 -11.92 15.17
CA TYR A 78 10.01 -11.97 13.95
C TYR A 78 9.07 -13.16 13.86
N ALA A 79 9.01 -13.99 14.89
CA ALA A 79 8.21 -15.21 14.92
C ALA A 79 7.15 -15.16 16.04
N PHE A 80 7.57 -14.81 17.26
CA PHE A 80 6.68 -14.60 18.39
C PHE A 80 7.30 -13.55 19.34
N PRO A 81 7.22 -12.26 18.97
CA PRO A 81 7.83 -11.20 19.76
C PRO A 81 7.14 -11.05 21.12
N SER A 82 7.91 -10.62 22.12
CA SER A 82 7.38 -10.22 23.42
C SER A 82 6.42 -9.04 23.31
N GLU A 83 5.50 -8.93 24.26
CA GLU A 83 4.62 -7.77 24.36
C GLU A 83 5.39 -6.45 24.45
N THR A 84 4.88 -5.45 23.73
CA THR A 84 5.44 -4.11 23.66
C THR A 84 4.48 -3.09 24.27
N ASN A 85 4.99 -2.14 25.04
CA ASN A 85 4.19 -1.05 25.61
C ASN A 85 3.93 0.06 24.56
N ASN A 86 3.29 -0.30 23.46
CA ASN A 86 2.97 0.61 22.37
C ASN A 86 1.51 1.06 22.47
N ILE A 87 1.26 2.37 22.49
CA ILE A 87 -0.11 2.92 22.56
C ILE A 87 -0.97 2.51 21.36
N PHE A 88 -0.36 2.32 20.19
CA PHE A 88 -1.06 1.92 18.98
C PHE A 88 -1.58 0.48 19.04
N ASP A 89 -0.94 -0.38 19.83
CA ASP A 89 -1.40 -1.74 20.11
C ASP A 89 -2.75 -1.72 20.85
N LYS A 90 -2.88 -0.83 21.84
CA LYS A 90 -4.10 -0.69 22.66
C LYS A 90 -5.32 -0.20 21.89
N ILE A 91 -5.10 0.51 20.78
CA ILE A 91 -6.16 1.08 19.93
C ILE A 91 -6.25 0.37 18.58
N ASP A 92 -5.47 -0.69 18.36
CA ASP A 92 -5.38 -1.41 17.09
C ASP A 92 -6.75 -1.93 16.64
N SER A 93 -7.46 -2.64 17.54
CA SER A 93 -8.79 -3.17 17.29
C SER A 93 -9.81 -2.09 16.91
N LEU A 94 -9.72 -0.89 17.48
CA LEU A 94 -10.59 0.23 17.14
C LEU A 94 -10.39 0.66 15.68
N PHE A 95 -9.15 0.82 15.24
CA PHE A 95 -8.84 1.22 13.87
C PHE A 95 -9.18 0.13 12.86
N LYS A 96 -9.09 -1.14 13.26
CA LYS A 96 -9.57 -2.30 12.49
C LYS A 96 -11.10 -2.45 12.50
N GLY A 97 -11.83 -1.53 13.14
CA GLY A 97 -13.29 -1.55 13.21
C GLY A 97 -13.85 -2.69 14.07
N PHE A 98 -13.04 -3.28 14.94
CA PHE A 98 -13.35 -4.49 15.71
C PHE A 98 -13.76 -5.69 14.83
N LEU A 99 -13.30 -5.70 13.57
CA LEU A 99 -13.54 -6.77 12.62
C LEU A 99 -12.43 -7.82 12.77
N ALA A 100 -12.73 -8.88 13.52
CA ALA A 100 -11.95 -10.11 13.46
C ALA A 100 -12.50 -10.98 12.32
N PRO A 101 -11.66 -11.63 11.48
CA PRO A 101 -10.19 -11.69 11.50
C PRO A 101 -9.49 -10.51 10.81
N ASN A 102 -8.16 -10.39 11.02
CA ASN A 102 -7.31 -9.30 10.53
C ASN A 102 -7.44 -9.01 9.01
N THR A 103 -7.87 -9.98 8.21
CA THR A 103 -8.07 -9.82 6.76
C THR A 103 -9.18 -8.83 6.43
N ALA A 104 -10.36 -9.00 7.03
CA ALA A 104 -11.49 -8.08 6.85
C ALA A 104 -11.18 -6.69 7.45
N GLY A 105 -10.47 -6.66 8.58
CA GLY A 105 -10.00 -5.43 9.19
C GLY A 105 -9.12 -4.61 8.25
N ALA A 106 -8.19 -5.23 7.51
CA ALA A 106 -7.34 -4.51 6.56
C ALA A 106 -8.14 -3.82 5.45
N PHE A 107 -9.14 -4.52 4.90
CA PHE A 107 -10.03 -3.96 3.89
C PHE A 107 -10.86 -2.77 4.41
N PHE A 108 -11.38 -2.89 5.64
CA PHE A 108 -12.08 -1.79 6.30
C PHE A 108 -11.16 -0.57 6.49
N VAL A 109 -9.90 -0.78 6.87
CA VAL A 109 -8.91 0.30 7.02
C VAL A 109 -8.62 1.00 5.68
N TYR A 110 -8.56 0.27 4.56
CA TYR A 110 -8.44 0.88 3.23
C TYR A 110 -9.59 1.87 2.96
N LEU A 111 -10.83 1.47 3.24
CA LEU A 111 -12.01 2.29 3.03
C LEU A 111 -11.99 3.55 3.90
N ILE A 112 -11.86 3.40 5.23
CA ILE A 112 -11.91 4.54 6.14
C ILE A 112 -10.68 5.45 6.01
N GLY A 113 -9.50 4.87 5.75
CA GLY A 113 -8.27 5.61 5.54
C GLY A 113 -8.38 6.52 4.31
N PHE A 114 -8.71 5.95 3.17
CA PHE A 114 -8.85 6.74 1.94
C PHE A 114 -10.01 7.74 2.03
N TYR A 115 -11.11 7.40 2.72
CA TYR A 115 -12.19 8.33 3.01
C TYR A 115 -11.74 9.56 3.79
N CYS A 116 -11.00 9.36 4.89
CA CYS A 116 -10.43 10.44 5.70
C CYS A 116 -9.49 11.33 4.88
N PHE A 117 -8.66 10.71 4.03
CA PHE A 117 -7.79 11.43 3.10
C PHE A 117 -8.57 12.30 2.10
N MET A 118 -9.61 11.75 1.47
CA MET A 118 -10.43 12.47 0.50
C MET A 118 -11.13 13.69 1.13
N LEU A 119 -11.59 13.57 2.38
CA LEU A 119 -12.09 14.71 3.16
C LEU A 119 -11.00 15.74 3.44
N ALA A 120 -9.79 15.30 3.81
CA ALA A 120 -8.66 16.18 4.11
C ALA A 120 -8.25 17.06 2.91
N ILE A 121 -8.29 16.50 1.69
CA ILE A 121 -8.03 17.26 0.46
C ILE A 121 -9.23 18.09 -0.01
N GLY A 122 -10.37 17.99 0.69
CA GLY A 122 -11.54 18.86 0.53
C GLY A 122 -12.60 18.31 -0.43
N CYS A 123 -12.72 17.00 -0.57
CA CYS A 123 -13.83 16.38 -1.31
C CYS A 123 -15.09 16.30 -0.44
N SER A 124 -16.27 16.24 -1.09
CA SER A 124 -17.54 16.03 -0.38
C SER A 124 -17.63 14.59 0.18
N PRO A 125 -18.40 14.34 1.26
CA PRO A 125 -18.53 13.01 1.83
C PRO A 125 -18.93 11.92 0.82
N VAL A 126 -19.81 12.24 -0.12
CA VAL A 126 -20.23 11.29 -1.18
C VAL A 126 -19.06 10.95 -2.10
N LEU A 127 -18.34 11.97 -2.58
CA LEU A 127 -17.19 11.74 -3.44
C LEU A 127 -16.05 11.00 -2.70
N SER A 128 -15.88 11.27 -1.41
CA SER A 128 -14.94 10.56 -0.56
C SER A 128 -15.31 9.08 -0.40
N VAL A 129 -16.59 8.72 -0.30
CA VAL A 129 -17.04 7.31 -0.30
C VAL A 129 -16.71 6.65 -1.65
N ILE A 130 -17.00 7.31 -2.76
CA ILE A 130 -16.71 6.78 -4.11
C ILE A 130 -15.20 6.56 -4.28
N GLY A 131 -14.37 7.54 -3.89
CA GLY A 131 -12.92 7.42 -3.94
C GLY A 131 -12.37 6.29 -3.06
N ALA A 132 -12.92 6.13 -1.85
CA ALA A 132 -12.54 5.06 -0.94
C ALA A 132 -12.86 3.67 -1.51
N ILE A 133 -14.03 3.51 -2.14
CA ILE A 133 -14.41 2.27 -2.82
C ILE A 133 -13.47 2.02 -4.01
N ALA A 134 -13.25 3.03 -4.86
CA ALA A 134 -12.36 2.89 -6.02
C ALA A 134 -10.93 2.47 -5.63
N TYR A 135 -10.39 3.02 -4.55
CA TYR A 135 -9.08 2.64 -4.03
C TYR A 135 -9.09 1.23 -3.42
N SER A 136 -10.04 0.93 -2.53
CA SER A 136 -10.04 -0.33 -1.77
C SER A 136 -10.28 -1.55 -2.66
N PHE A 137 -11.05 -1.40 -3.74
CA PHE A 137 -11.32 -2.46 -4.72
C PHE A 137 -10.29 -2.54 -5.87
N ALA A 138 -9.22 -1.72 -5.86
CA ALA A 138 -8.08 -1.97 -6.73
C ALA A 138 -7.53 -3.37 -6.43
N SER A 139 -7.23 -4.15 -7.47
CA SER A 139 -7.00 -5.59 -7.30
C SER A 139 -5.83 -5.90 -6.36
N TYR A 140 -4.77 -5.08 -6.39
CA TYR A 140 -3.58 -5.30 -5.58
C TYR A 140 -3.85 -5.22 -4.07
N ASN A 141 -4.75 -4.33 -3.63
CA ASN A 141 -5.17 -4.23 -2.22
C ASN A 141 -5.86 -5.51 -1.73
N LEU A 142 -6.52 -6.25 -2.62
CA LEU A 142 -7.14 -7.54 -2.29
C LEU A 142 -6.15 -8.70 -2.44
N ILE A 143 -5.32 -8.69 -3.49
CA ILE A 143 -4.28 -9.68 -3.75
C ILE A 143 -3.29 -9.77 -2.58
N ILE A 144 -2.96 -8.64 -1.96
CA ILE A 144 -2.00 -8.60 -0.86
C ILE A 144 -2.56 -9.19 0.42
N ILE A 145 -3.87 -9.04 0.63
CA ILE A 145 -4.60 -9.71 1.71
C ILE A 145 -4.63 -11.20 1.40
N ASP A 146 -5.00 -11.61 0.19
CA ASP A 146 -5.00 -13.02 -0.21
C ASP A 146 -3.64 -13.72 -0.01
N ALA A 147 -2.54 -13.03 -0.35
CA ALA A 147 -1.18 -13.54 -0.16
C ALA A 147 -0.74 -13.68 1.31
N GLY A 148 -1.47 -13.10 2.27
CA GLY A 148 -1.08 -13.12 3.70
C GLY A 148 -0.19 -11.96 4.14
N HIS A 149 0.08 -11.00 3.25
CA HIS A 149 0.85 -9.79 3.58
C HIS A 149 -0.02 -8.75 4.32
N VAL A 150 -0.69 -9.16 5.38
CA VAL A 150 -1.71 -8.35 6.06
C VAL A 150 -1.10 -7.09 6.70
N SER A 151 0.09 -7.18 7.31
CA SER A 151 0.83 -6.02 7.81
C SER A 151 1.12 -5.00 6.70
N LYS A 152 1.47 -5.48 5.50
CA LYS A 152 1.68 -4.63 4.33
C LYS A 152 0.38 -3.91 3.95
N ALA A 153 -0.74 -4.63 3.93
CA ALA A 153 -2.04 -4.07 3.61
C ALA A 153 -2.41 -2.90 4.53
N TYR A 154 -2.22 -3.09 5.83
CA TYR A 154 -2.43 -2.08 6.85
C TYR A 154 -1.55 -0.83 6.67
N VAL A 155 -0.26 -1.02 6.39
CA VAL A 155 0.66 0.10 6.13
C VAL A 155 0.26 0.84 4.84
N MET A 156 -0.17 0.13 3.79
CA MET A 156 -0.68 0.76 2.56
C MET A 156 -1.96 1.58 2.83
N ALA A 157 -2.86 1.09 3.67
CA ALA A 157 -4.12 1.75 4.00
C ALA A 157 -3.93 3.10 4.73
N THR A 158 -2.79 3.28 5.40
CA THR A 158 -2.48 4.53 6.13
C THR A 158 -1.73 5.56 5.29
N MET A 159 -1.20 5.19 4.11
CA MET A 159 -0.41 6.09 3.26
C MET A 159 -1.19 7.36 2.90
N ALA A 160 -2.38 7.20 2.32
CA ALA A 160 -3.22 8.32 1.91
C ALA A 160 -3.59 9.23 3.10
N PRO A 161 -4.09 8.70 4.24
CA PRO A 161 -4.33 9.52 5.43
C PRO A 161 -3.15 10.37 5.91
N VAL A 162 -1.93 9.81 5.93
CA VAL A 162 -0.72 10.56 6.33
C VAL A 162 -0.49 11.74 5.39
N ILE A 163 -0.61 11.51 4.08
CA ILE A 163 -0.52 12.56 3.06
C ILE A 163 -1.59 13.64 3.30
N GLY A 164 -2.83 13.23 3.62
CA GLY A 164 -3.92 14.14 3.95
C GLY A 164 -3.61 15.04 5.16
N GLY A 165 -3.06 14.47 6.22
CA GLY A 165 -2.62 15.22 7.40
C GLY A 165 -1.54 16.26 7.08
N VAL A 166 -0.56 15.88 6.26
CA VAL A 166 0.50 16.77 5.77
C VAL A 166 -0.09 17.91 4.93
N ILE A 167 -1.00 17.61 4.01
CA ILE A 167 -1.69 18.61 3.18
C ILE A 167 -2.50 19.59 4.05
N LEU A 168 -3.18 19.11 5.09
CA LEU A 168 -3.92 19.97 6.02
C LEU A 168 -3.00 20.94 6.77
N CYS A 169 -1.83 20.49 7.22
CA CYS A 169 -0.81 21.36 7.83
C CYS A 169 -0.32 22.43 6.85
N TYR A 170 -0.03 22.08 5.59
CA TYR A 170 0.35 23.06 4.58
C TYR A 170 -0.76 24.05 4.21
N ARG A 171 -2.03 23.66 4.40
CA ARG A 171 -3.21 24.54 4.27
C ARG A 171 -3.50 25.36 5.53
N GLY A 172 -2.64 25.30 6.55
CA GLY A 172 -2.78 26.04 7.81
C GLY A 172 -3.78 25.44 8.81
N LYS A 173 -4.38 24.27 8.51
CA LYS A 173 -5.29 23.56 9.41
C LYS A 173 -4.51 22.67 10.40
N TYR A 174 -3.66 23.30 11.21
CA TYR A 174 -2.67 22.62 12.05
C TYR A 174 -3.27 21.55 12.96
N LEU A 175 -4.36 21.82 13.70
CA LEU A 175 -4.91 20.83 14.63
C LEU A 175 -5.33 19.54 13.93
N ALA A 176 -6.12 19.66 12.86
CA ALA A 176 -6.58 18.50 12.08
C ALA A 176 -5.41 17.79 11.39
N GLY A 177 -4.47 18.54 10.83
CA GLY A 177 -3.28 18.00 10.17
C GLY A 177 -2.34 17.28 11.12
N ILE A 178 -2.08 17.84 12.31
CA ILE A 178 -1.26 17.24 13.36
C ILE A 178 -1.89 15.94 13.86
N LEU A 179 -3.17 15.95 14.25
CA LEU A 179 -3.84 14.76 14.77
C LEU A 179 -3.87 13.63 13.73
N MET A 180 -4.23 13.95 12.49
CA MET A 180 -4.27 12.98 11.40
C MET A 180 -2.87 12.42 11.09
N THR A 181 -1.85 13.28 10.98
CA THR A 181 -0.47 12.83 10.75
C THR A 181 0.03 11.97 11.90
N LEU A 182 -0.20 12.38 13.16
CA LEU A 182 0.25 11.67 14.36
C LEU A 182 -0.33 10.25 14.43
N ILE A 183 -1.66 10.14 14.30
CA ILE A 183 -2.37 8.87 14.41
C ILE A 183 -1.97 7.93 13.27
N PHE A 184 -2.07 8.38 12.02
CA PHE A 184 -1.85 7.48 10.89
C PHE A 184 -0.37 7.17 10.65
N THR A 185 0.56 8.08 10.98
CA THR A 185 2.00 7.75 10.94
C THR A 185 2.34 6.75 12.04
N GLY A 186 1.76 6.92 13.24
CA GLY A 186 2.00 5.99 14.33
C GLY A 186 1.46 4.59 14.05
N LEU A 187 0.27 4.47 13.46
CA LEU A 187 -0.27 3.19 12.96
C LEU A 187 0.59 2.60 11.82
N ASN A 188 1.04 3.44 10.88
CA ASN A 188 1.92 3.02 9.78
C ASN A 188 3.22 2.38 10.30
N VAL A 189 3.85 3.02 11.30
CA VAL A 189 5.08 2.50 11.92
C VAL A 189 4.78 1.29 12.80
N PHE A 190 3.68 1.29 13.56
CA PHE A 190 3.27 0.18 14.42
C PHE A 190 3.01 -1.12 13.64
N TRP A 191 2.29 -1.04 12.52
CA TRP A 191 2.02 -2.19 11.64
C TRP A 191 3.25 -2.66 10.85
N ASN A 192 4.33 -1.86 10.86
CA ASN A 192 5.71 -2.31 10.64
C ASN A 192 5.98 -2.96 9.27
N HIS A 193 5.84 -2.20 8.19
CA HIS A 193 6.28 -2.63 6.85
C HIS A 193 7.15 -1.57 6.17
N GLN A 194 8.46 -1.62 6.46
CA GLN A 194 9.43 -0.56 6.16
C GLN A 194 9.48 -0.17 4.68
N GLN A 195 9.35 -1.12 3.75
CA GLN A 195 9.41 -0.80 2.33
C GLN A 195 8.22 0.04 1.84
N ILE A 196 7.01 -0.19 2.36
CA ILE A 196 5.82 0.61 2.01
C ILE A 196 5.89 1.97 2.70
N SER A 197 6.33 2.01 3.97
CA SER A 197 6.61 3.27 4.67
C SER A 197 7.68 4.11 3.94
N TYR A 198 8.67 3.46 3.34
CA TYR A 198 9.69 4.12 2.52
C TYR A 198 9.10 4.74 1.24
N TYR A 199 8.19 4.03 0.56
CA TYR A 199 7.44 4.59 -0.57
C TYR A 199 6.56 5.77 -0.17
N LEU A 200 5.94 5.73 1.02
CA LEU A 200 5.23 6.89 1.58
C LEU A 200 6.17 8.09 1.79
N ILE A 201 7.39 7.87 2.30
CA ILE A 201 8.39 8.94 2.45
C ILE A 201 8.76 9.53 1.09
N ILE A 202 8.93 8.72 0.05
CA ILE A 202 9.17 9.22 -1.33
C ILE A 202 8.00 10.11 -1.79
N MET A 203 6.75 9.68 -1.56
CA MET A 203 5.57 10.50 -1.91
C MET A 203 5.56 11.83 -1.15
N LEU A 204 5.84 11.80 0.16
CA LEU A 204 5.89 12.99 1.00
C LEU A 204 7.02 13.93 0.60
N PHE A 205 8.17 13.40 0.18
CA PHE A 205 9.28 14.20 -0.34
C PHE A 205 8.88 14.93 -1.62
N VAL A 206 8.29 14.23 -2.59
CA VAL A 206 7.81 14.84 -3.84
C VAL A 206 6.73 15.89 -3.56
N LEU A 207 5.78 15.59 -2.66
CA LEU A 207 4.78 16.54 -2.20
C LEU A 207 5.42 17.80 -1.61
N ALA A 208 6.36 17.63 -0.68
CA ALA A 208 7.07 18.74 -0.03
C ALA A 208 7.82 19.60 -1.04
N VAL A 209 8.53 19.00 -2.01
CA VAL A 209 9.23 19.71 -3.08
C VAL A 209 8.25 20.51 -3.95
N VAL A 210 7.15 19.91 -4.39
CA VAL A 210 6.14 20.63 -5.19
C VAL A 210 5.52 21.77 -4.38
N TYR A 211 5.20 21.55 -3.10
CA TYR A 211 4.66 22.59 -2.23
C TYR A 211 5.67 23.70 -1.98
N LEU A 212 6.97 23.39 -1.86
CA LEU A 212 8.03 24.38 -1.77
C LEU A 212 8.10 25.26 -3.02
N ILE A 213 8.06 24.66 -4.22
CA ILE A 213 8.06 25.40 -5.49
C ILE A 213 6.88 26.39 -5.53
N TYR A 214 5.69 25.96 -5.12
CA TYR A 214 4.52 26.84 -5.04
C TYR A 214 4.65 27.88 -3.93
N ALA A 215 5.23 27.54 -2.77
CA ALA A 215 5.47 28.49 -1.70
C ALA A 215 6.47 29.59 -2.08
N VAL A 216 7.46 29.28 -2.91
CA VAL A 216 8.35 30.29 -3.53
C VAL A 216 7.54 31.21 -4.45
N LYS A 217 6.74 30.62 -5.36
CA LYS A 217 5.95 31.36 -6.35
C LYS A 217 4.86 32.24 -5.71
N GLU A 218 4.25 31.77 -4.64
CA GLU A 218 3.15 32.43 -3.91
C GLU A 218 3.65 33.31 -2.75
N HIS A 219 4.97 33.39 -2.53
CA HIS A 219 5.60 34.14 -1.43
C HIS A 219 5.15 33.69 -0.02
N THR A 220 4.87 32.40 0.18
CA THR A 220 4.40 31.82 1.45
C THR A 220 5.44 30.95 2.16
N LEU A 221 6.74 31.17 1.91
CA LEU A 221 7.84 30.40 2.51
C LEU A 221 7.80 30.28 4.04
N PRO A 222 7.51 31.35 4.82
CA PRO A 222 7.45 31.24 6.28
C PRO A 222 6.39 30.23 6.75
N SER A 223 5.23 30.22 6.08
CA SER A 223 4.16 29.25 6.38
C SER A 223 4.59 27.83 6.03
N TYR A 224 5.25 27.64 4.87
CA TYR A 224 5.76 26.33 4.46
C TYR A 224 6.75 25.76 5.47
N PHE A 225 7.77 26.53 5.89
CA PHE A 225 8.76 26.05 6.85
C PHE A 225 8.18 25.82 8.24
N LYS A 226 7.23 26.65 8.68
CA LYS A 226 6.50 26.42 9.93
C LYS A 226 5.73 25.09 9.88
N SER A 227 4.96 24.84 8.82
CA SER A 227 4.23 23.58 8.65
C SER A 227 5.16 22.38 8.57
N SER A 228 6.25 22.47 7.80
CA SER A 228 7.26 21.40 7.69
C SER A 228 7.93 21.10 9.04
N ALA A 229 8.30 22.11 9.82
CA ALA A 229 8.91 21.92 11.14
C ALA A 229 7.94 21.24 12.11
N VAL A 230 6.67 21.66 12.14
CA VAL A 230 5.62 21.00 12.93
C VAL A 230 5.47 19.53 12.52
N LEU A 231 5.43 19.24 11.22
CA LEU A 231 5.27 17.88 10.72
C LEU A 231 6.45 16.97 11.08
N VAL A 232 7.69 17.48 11.07
CA VAL A 232 8.87 16.70 11.51
C VAL A 232 8.75 16.34 12.99
N ILE A 233 8.37 17.29 13.85
CA ILE A 233 8.18 17.02 15.28
C ILE A 233 7.08 15.96 15.48
N VAL A 234 5.96 16.10 14.76
CA VAL A 234 4.84 15.14 14.84
C VAL A 234 5.24 13.76 14.35
N ALA A 235 6.02 13.65 13.28
CA ALA A 235 6.50 12.36 12.76
C ALA A 235 7.42 11.65 13.77
N LEU A 236 8.31 12.39 14.43
CA LEU A 236 9.17 11.84 15.49
C LEU A 236 8.34 11.35 16.69
N LEU A 237 7.36 12.15 17.12
CA LEU A 237 6.43 11.75 18.20
C LEU A 237 5.59 10.53 17.82
N ALA A 238 5.17 10.42 16.56
CA ALA A 238 4.38 9.29 16.06
C ALA A 238 5.20 7.99 16.03
N ALA A 239 6.49 8.07 15.71
CA ALA A 239 7.39 6.91 15.62
C ALA A 239 7.93 6.47 16.99
N ALA A 240 7.99 7.37 17.98
CA ALA A 240 8.58 7.10 19.29
C ALA A 240 8.01 5.85 20.01
N PRO A 241 6.69 5.56 20.00
CA PRO A 241 6.16 4.36 20.64
C PRO A 241 6.61 3.03 20.03
N ALA A 242 7.14 3.04 18.80
CA ALA A 242 7.58 1.84 18.08
C ALA A 242 9.12 1.63 18.13
N VAL A 243 9.84 2.44 18.89
CA VAL A 243 11.31 2.36 19.02
C VAL A 243 11.76 0.99 19.53
N ASP A 244 10.96 0.37 20.40
CA ASP A 244 11.17 -0.98 20.92
C ASP A 244 11.16 -2.08 19.85
N LYS A 245 10.40 -1.90 18.76
CA LYS A 245 10.43 -2.79 17.59
C LYS A 245 11.48 -2.38 16.54
N LEU A 246 11.67 -1.07 16.36
CA LEU A 246 12.57 -0.53 15.34
C LEU A 246 14.04 -0.77 15.67
N LEU A 247 14.47 -0.61 16.92
CA LEU A 247 15.88 -0.79 17.30
C LEU A 247 16.37 -2.24 17.12
N PRO A 248 15.67 -3.27 17.64
CA PRO A 248 16.07 -4.66 17.37
C PRO A 248 16.04 -5.00 15.88
N THR A 249 15.11 -4.43 15.13
CA THR A 249 15.05 -4.60 13.67
C THR A 249 16.27 -3.99 12.99
N MET A 250 16.64 -2.77 13.36
CA MET A 250 17.83 -2.12 12.84
C MET A 250 19.09 -2.91 13.15
N ASP A 251 19.19 -3.48 14.36
CA ASP A 251 20.36 -4.25 14.77
C ASP A 251 20.44 -5.60 14.02
N TYR A 252 19.34 -6.37 14.02
CA TYR A 252 19.25 -7.62 13.28
C TYR A 252 19.47 -7.44 11.78
N SER A 253 19.04 -6.31 11.21
CA SER A 253 19.21 -6.04 9.77
C SER A 253 20.68 -6.08 9.33
N LYS A 254 21.62 -5.71 10.21
CA LYS A 254 23.07 -5.72 9.95
C LYS A 254 23.65 -7.13 9.83
N GLU A 255 23.05 -8.08 10.55
CA GLU A 255 23.44 -9.49 10.58
C GLU A 255 22.63 -10.35 9.58
N SER A 256 21.70 -9.72 8.86
CA SER A 256 20.91 -10.36 7.81
C SER A 256 21.50 -10.11 6.42
N MET A 257 20.96 -10.77 5.39
CA MET A 257 21.27 -10.47 3.98
C MET A 257 21.07 -8.99 3.59
N ARG A 258 20.30 -8.22 4.37
CA ARG A 258 20.15 -6.77 4.16
C ARG A 258 21.38 -5.98 4.61
N GLY A 259 22.21 -6.53 5.49
CA GLY A 259 23.48 -5.96 5.93
C GLY A 259 24.66 -6.22 4.98
N GLY A 260 24.41 -6.94 3.88
CA GLY A 260 25.41 -7.46 2.95
C GLY A 260 25.32 -8.99 2.82
N ALA A 261 25.99 -9.57 1.82
CA ALA A 261 26.05 -11.02 1.64
C ALA A 261 26.64 -11.72 2.88
N VAL A 262 25.94 -12.75 3.40
CA VAL A 262 26.33 -13.50 4.61
C VAL A 262 27.41 -14.53 4.30
N LEU A 263 27.39 -15.11 3.09
CA LEU A 263 28.41 -16.03 2.59
C LEU A 263 29.37 -15.26 1.68
N LYS A 264 30.66 -15.36 1.98
CA LYS A 264 31.73 -14.62 1.30
C LYS A 264 32.19 -15.39 0.08
N SER A 265 32.24 -14.75 -1.08
CA SER A 265 32.80 -15.33 -2.31
C SER A 265 34.34 -15.42 -2.27
N ASN A 266 34.98 -14.57 -1.45
CA ASN A 266 36.44 -14.40 -1.44
C ASN A 266 37.06 -14.83 -0.10
N ALA A 267 38.22 -15.50 -0.18
CA ALA A 267 38.96 -16.04 0.96
C ALA A 267 39.44 -14.96 1.97
N ASP A 268 39.54 -13.69 1.56
CA ASP A 268 40.06 -12.58 2.38
C ASP A 268 39.02 -11.92 3.29
N GLY A 269 37.76 -12.35 3.23
CA GLY A 269 36.81 -12.01 4.28
C GLY A 269 36.11 -10.65 4.18
N GLU A 270 36.35 -9.85 3.15
CA GLU A 270 35.73 -8.52 2.97
C GLU A 270 34.25 -8.61 2.52
N LYS A 271 33.40 -7.68 2.99
CA LYS A 271 31.99 -7.59 2.57
C LYS A 271 31.93 -7.00 1.15
N GLU A 272 31.42 -7.76 0.17
CA GLU A 272 31.32 -7.31 -1.23
C GLU A 272 30.30 -6.19 -1.44
N SER A 273 29.28 -6.03 -0.58
CA SER A 273 28.29 -4.95 -0.70
C SER A 273 27.63 -4.56 0.62
N THR A 274 27.09 -3.34 0.66
CA THR A 274 26.29 -2.80 1.76
C THR A 274 24.79 -2.92 1.47
N GLY A 275 24.28 -4.08 1.08
CA GLY A 275 22.86 -4.26 0.75
C GLY A 275 22.51 -5.67 0.28
N LEU A 276 21.28 -5.82 -0.22
CA LEU A 276 20.89 -7.03 -0.94
C LEU A 276 21.72 -7.20 -2.21
N ASP A 277 21.83 -8.44 -2.65
CA ASP A 277 22.25 -8.74 -4.02
C ASP A 277 21.23 -8.13 -5.02
N ILE A 278 21.73 -7.53 -6.12
CA ILE A 278 20.88 -6.78 -7.05
C ILE A 278 19.94 -7.70 -7.83
N ASP A 279 20.38 -8.90 -8.21
CA ASP A 279 19.55 -9.86 -8.94
C ASP A 279 18.41 -10.37 -8.05
N TYR A 280 18.73 -10.63 -6.79
CA TYR A 280 17.73 -10.94 -5.76
C TYR A 280 16.76 -9.78 -5.55
N ALA A 281 17.27 -8.56 -5.40
CA ALA A 281 16.43 -7.37 -5.18
C ALA A 281 15.45 -7.17 -6.34
N TYR A 282 15.91 -7.36 -7.58
CA TYR A 282 15.13 -7.14 -8.80
C TYR A 282 14.32 -8.34 -9.27
N GLN A 283 14.18 -9.38 -8.46
CA GLN A 283 13.50 -10.61 -8.86
C GLN A 283 12.04 -10.39 -9.30
N TRP A 284 11.29 -9.48 -8.66
CA TRP A 284 9.93 -9.08 -9.09
C TRP A 284 9.94 -7.69 -9.73
N SER A 285 10.73 -7.55 -10.79
CA SER A 285 10.68 -6.36 -11.64
C SER A 285 9.50 -6.44 -12.59
N TYR A 286 8.74 -5.37 -12.68
CA TYR A 286 7.53 -5.30 -13.49
C TYR A 286 7.86 -5.07 -14.96
N GLY A 287 7.21 -5.78 -15.88
CA GLY A 287 7.40 -5.54 -17.32
C GLY A 287 6.97 -4.13 -17.72
N LYS A 288 7.66 -3.51 -18.69
CA LYS A 288 7.28 -2.14 -19.14
C LYS A 288 5.85 -2.08 -19.66
N MET A 289 5.50 -3.06 -20.49
CA MET A 289 4.15 -3.23 -21.03
C MET A 289 3.20 -3.85 -20.01
N GLU A 290 3.71 -4.46 -18.93
CA GLU A 290 2.89 -4.96 -17.83
C GLU A 290 2.13 -3.82 -17.15
N THR A 291 2.63 -2.57 -17.24
CA THR A 291 1.89 -1.33 -16.90
C THR A 291 0.47 -1.28 -17.49
N MET A 292 0.21 -1.94 -18.62
CA MET A 292 -1.14 -2.00 -19.19
C MET A 292 -2.12 -2.77 -18.30
N THR A 293 -1.66 -3.60 -17.36
CA THR A 293 -2.58 -4.26 -16.42
C THR A 293 -3.29 -3.28 -15.50
N LEU A 294 -2.75 -2.06 -15.31
CA LEU A 294 -3.43 -1.00 -14.55
C LEU A 294 -4.80 -0.65 -15.19
N LEU A 295 -4.87 -0.72 -16.53
CA LEU A 295 -6.04 -0.39 -17.36
C LEU A 295 -6.82 -1.61 -17.84
N ILE A 296 -6.15 -2.68 -18.26
CA ILE A 296 -6.75 -3.88 -18.84
C ILE A 296 -6.48 -5.06 -17.91
N PRO A 297 -7.49 -5.59 -17.21
CA PRO A 297 -7.27 -6.71 -16.32
C PRO A 297 -6.75 -7.92 -17.12
N ASN A 298 -5.82 -8.66 -16.52
CA ASN A 298 -5.19 -9.84 -17.13
C ASN A 298 -4.44 -9.61 -18.46
N PHE A 299 -3.97 -8.38 -18.75
CA PHE A 299 -3.19 -8.10 -19.98
C PHE A 299 -1.95 -9.00 -20.14
N TYR A 300 -1.26 -9.31 -19.03
CA TYR A 300 -0.17 -10.31 -18.97
C TYR A 300 -0.61 -11.63 -18.33
N GLY A 301 -1.89 -11.97 -18.50
CA GLY A 301 -2.51 -13.14 -17.88
C GLY A 301 -2.94 -12.88 -16.43
N ALA A 302 -3.57 -13.89 -15.84
CA ALA A 302 -4.05 -13.85 -14.46
C ALA A 302 -2.92 -14.19 -13.47
N SER A 303 -3.24 -14.84 -12.35
CA SER A 303 -2.22 -15.32 -11.41
C SER A 303 -1.44 -16.51 -11.98
N SER A 304 -0.27 -16.79 -11.39
CA SER A 304 0.51 -18.01 -11.66
C SER A 304 -0.13 -19.28 -11.07
N HIS A 305 -1.21 -19.11 -10.31
CA HIS A 305 -2.00 -20.19 -9.70
C HIS A 305 -3.47 -19.89 -9.90
N TYR A 306 -3.93 -19.87 -11.15
CA TYR A 306 -5.28 -19.47 -11.50
C TYR A 306 -6.18 -20.68 -11.72
N ASN A 307 -7.40 -20.62 -11.22
CA ASN A 307 -8.40 -21.64 -11.48
C ASN A 307 -9.11 -21.37 -12.81
N ILE A 308 -8.72 -22.08 -13.87
CA ILE A 308 -9.33 -21.97 -15.21
C ILE A 308 -10.62 -22.78 -15.37
N GLY A 309 -11.03 -23.51 -14.33
CA GLY A 309 -12.27 -24.26 -14.29
C GLY A 309 -12.29 -25.51 -15.18
N ARG A 310 -13.36 -26.29 -15.03
CA ARG A 310 -13.58 -27.55 -15.77
C ARG A 310 -14.16 -27.34 -17.18
N GLU A 311 -14.59 -26.12 -17.49
CA GLU A 311 -15.14 -25.76 -18.80
C GLU A 311 -14.05 -25.39 -19.82
N SER A 312 -12.78 -25.38 -19.39
CA SER A 312 -11.65 -25.04 -20.26
C SER A 312 -11.34 -26.17 -21.25
N GLN A 313 -10.91 -25.78 -22.46
CA GLN A 313 -10.38 -26.74 -23.45
C GLN A 313 -9.18 -27.53 -22.89
N VAL A 314 -8.43 -26.92 -21.97
CA VAL A 314 -7.32 -27.57 -21.26
C VAL A 314 -7.80 -28.74 -20.41
N TYR A 315 -8.93 -28.57 -19.70
CA TYR A 315 -9.54 -29.66 -18.94
C TYR A 315 -9.96 -30.81 -19.87
N ASP A 316 -10.54 -30.50 -21.03
CA ASP A 316 -10.97 -31.53 -21.98
C ASP A 316 -9.83 -32.38 -22.53
N VAL A 317 -8.66 -31.81 -22.70
CA VAL A 317 -7.45 -32.52 -23.10
C VAL A 317 -6.85 -33.31 -21.94
N LEU A 318 -6.75 -32.71 -20.75
CA LEU A 318 -6.07 -33.31 -19.60
C LEU A 318 -6.95 -34.24 -18.76
N LYS A 319 -8.27 -34.26 -18.95
CA LYS A 319 -9.16 -35.18 -18.21
C LYS A 319 -8.80 -36.65 -18.47
N GLN A 320 -8.29 -36.95 -19.66
CA GLN A 320 -7.85 -38.29 -20.04
C GLN A 320 -6.61 -38.77 -19.27
N THR A 321 -5.80 -37.84 -18.73
CA THR A 321 -4.58 -38.17 -17.97
C THR A 321 -4.84 -38.31 -16.47
N GLY A 322 -6.07 -38.06 -16.01
CA GLY A 322 -6.42 -37.99 -14.58
C GLY A 322 -5.90 -36.76 -13.84
N GLN A 323 -5.09 -35.91 -14.50
CA GLN A 323 -4.48 -34.71 -13.89
C GLN A 323 -5.22 -33.41 -14.23
N GLY A 324 -6.22 -33.46 -15.12
CA GLY A 324 -6.92 -32.26 -15.61
C GLY A 324 -7.51 -31.38 -14.51
N GLU A 325 -8.09 -31.97 -13.47
CA GLU A 325 -8.66 -31.19 -12.36
C GLU A 325 -7.60 -30.44 -11.55
N GLN A 326 -6.51 -31.12 -11.17
CA GLN A 326 -5.45 -30.50 -10.40
C GLN A 326 -4.74 -29.42 -11.21
N PHE A 327 -4.45 -29.67 -12.49
CA PHE A 327 -3.85 -28.67 -13.36
C PHE A 327 -4.73 -27.43 -13.51
N CYS A 328 -6.04 -27.62 -13.76
CA CYS A 328 -6.96 -26.51 -13.96
C CYS A 328 -7.16 -25.65 -12.70
N ARG A 329 -6.98 -26.20 -11.50
CA ARG A 329 -7.05 -25.43 -10.24
C ARG A 329 -5.86 -24.49 -10.03
N TYR A 330 -4.70 -24.81 -10.60
CA TYR A 330 -3.44 -24.10 -10.37
C TYR A 330 -2.73 -23.77 -11.68
N ALA A 331 -3.48 -23.39 -12.71
CA ALA A 331 -2.91 -23.15 -14.02
C ALA A 331 -2.00 -21.90 -13.99
N PRO A 332 -0.78 -21.98 -14.55
CA PRO A 332 0.15 -20.85 -14.60
C PRO A 332 -0.22 -19.89 -15.73
N MET A 333 -1.21 -19.03 -15.48
CA MET A 333 -1.76 -18.13 -16.51
C MET A 333 -0.91 -16.89 -16.74
N TYR A 334 -0.02 -16.54 -15.79
CA TYR A 334 0.88 -15.41 -15.91
C TYR A 334 2.01 -15.68 -16.90
N TRP A 335 2.32 -14.69 -17.76
CA TRP A 335 3.35 -14.81 -18.80
C TRP A 335 4.22 -13.55 -18.94
N GLY A 336 4.28 -12.71 -17.90
CA GLY A 336 5.15 -11.53 -17.84
C GLY A 336 6.55 -11.82 -17.28
N ASP A 337 7.29 -10.76 -16.98
CA ASP A 337 8.72 -10.82 -16.61
C ASP A 337 8.97 -11.25 -15.14
N GLN A 338 7.93 -11.28 -14.30
CA GLN A 338 8.04 -11.71 -12.90
C GLN A 338 8.12 -13.24 -12.80
N PRO A 339 8.75 -13.82 -11.76
CA PRO A 339 8.81 -15.28 -11.60
C PRO A 339 7.43 -15.89 -11.36
N PHE A 340 6.57 -15.18 -10.62
CA PHE A 340 5.17 -15.50 -10.42
C PHE A 340 4.42 -14.28 -9.90
N THR A 341 3.10 -14.29 -10.02
CA THR A 341 2.21 -13.30 -9.42
C THR A 341 0.94 -13.93 -8.84
N SER A 342 0.40 -13.34 -7.78
CA SER A 342 -0.93 -13.66 -7.24
C SER A 342 -2.07 -12.98 -8.01
N GLY A 343 -1.75 -12.10 -8.97
CA GLY A 343 -2.71 -11.50 -9.88
C GLY A 343 -2.20 -10.20 -10.51
N PRO A 344 -2.93 -9.65 -11.50
CA PRO A 344 -2.56 -8.38 -12.11
C PRO A 344 -2.76 -7.22 -11.13
N VAL A 345 -1.93 -6.18 -11.25
CA VAL A 345 -2.16 -4.89 -10.61
C VAL A 345 -3.11 -4.09 -11.50
N TYR A 346 -4.40 -4.08 -11.15
CA TYR A 346 -5.49 -3.44 -11.89
C TYR A 346 -6.12 -2.35 -11.02
N VAL A 347 -6.03 -1.11 -11.51
CA VAL A 347 -6.51 0.08 -10.80
C VAL A 347 -7.95 0.42 -11.19
N GLY A 348 -8.38 0.00 -12.38
CA GLY A 348 -9.73 0.24 -12.90
C GLY A 348 -9.72 1.08 -14.17
N ALA A 349 -10.36 0.60 -15.24
CA ALA A 349 -10.43 1.34 -16.50
C ALA A 349 -11.08 2.73 -16.34
N ILE A 350 -12.11 2.84 -15.50
CA ILE A 350 -12.76 4.12 -15.17
C ILE A 350 -11.78 5.04 -14.43
N VAL A 351 -10.98 4.50 -13.50
CA VAL A 351 -9.98 5.29 -12.77
C VAL A 351 -8.89 5.78 -13.72
N CYS A 352 -8.39 4.93 -14.62
CA CYS A 352 -7.41 5.33 -15.65
C CYS A 352 -7.97 6.44 -16.56
N PHE A 353 -9.21 6.30 -17.04
CA PHE A 353 -9.90 7.35 -17.80
C PHE A 353 -9.98 8.67 -17.05
N LEU A 354 -10.47 8.63 -15.80
CA LEU A 354 -10.60 9.81 -14.95
C LEU A 354 -9.24 10.40 -14.53
N PHE A 355 -8.21 9.58 -14.40
CA PHE A 355 -6.84 10.02 -14.14
C PHE A 355 -6.31 10.85 -15.30
N VAL A 356 -6.43 10.35 -16.54
CA VAL A 356 -6.04 11.10 -17.75
C VAL A 356 -6.84 12.40 -17.86
N LEU A 357 -8.14 12.36 -17.56
CA LEU A 357 -8.98 13.56 -17.49
C LEU A 357 -8.46 14.54 -16.43
N GLY A 358 -8.08 14.05 -15.26
CA GLY A 358 -7.51 14.85 -14.18
C GLY A 358 -6.19 15.52 -14.56
N LEU A 359 -5.35 14.88 -15.38
CA LEU A 359 -4.14 15.50 -15.92
C LEU A 359 -4.43 16.72 -16.80
N ILE A 360 -5.60 16.78 -17.44
CA ILE A 360 -6.01 17.89 -18.30
C ILE A 360 -6.73 18.97 -17.49
N VAL A 361 -7.64 18.55 -16.60
CA VAL A 361 -8.59 19.44 -15.93
C VAL A 361 -8.05 20.02 -14.62
N VAL A 362 -7.38 19.21 -13.81
CA VAL A 362 -6.89 19.62 -12.49
C VAL A 362 -5.68 20.54 -12.66
N LYS A 363 -5.69 21.66 -11.94
CA LYS A 363 -4.64 22.69 -12.01
C LYS A 363 -3.89 22.81 -10.67
N GLY A 364 -2.73 23.43 -10.73
CA GLY A 364 -1.94 23.77 -9.55
C GLY A 364 -1.14 22.61 -8.98
N LYS A 365 -0.69 22.78 -7.73
CA LYS A 365 0.20 21.85 -7.02
C LYS A 365 -0.31 20.41 -6.98
N GLU A 366 -1.62 20.20 -6.80
CA GLU A 366 -2.21 18.86 -6.65
C GLU A 366 -1.96 17.97 -7.88
N LYS A 367 -2.16 18.50 -9.09
CA LYS A 367 -1.87 17.77 -10.33
C LYS A 367 -0.39 17.34 -10.41
N TRP A 368 0.53 18.26 -10.09
CA TRP A 368 1.94 18.05 -10.38
C TRP A 368 2.59 17.05 -9.44
N TRP A 369 2.27 17.08 -8.14
CA TRP A 369 2.83 16.08 -7.24
C TRP A 369 2.24 14.69 -7.52
N LEU A 370 0.93 14.60 -7.82
CA LEU A 370 0.27 13.33 -8.17
C LEU A 370 0.85 12.71 -9.44
N LEU A 371 1.04 13.52 -10.49
CA LEU A 371 1.70 13.07 -11.72
C LEU A 371 3.13 12.62 -11.45
N ALA A 372 3.91 13.43 -10.71
CA ALA A 372 5.31 13.12 -10.42
C ALA A 372 5.47 11.79 -9.67
N VAL A 373 4.67 11.57 -8.61
CA VAL A 373 4.73 10.30 -7.87
C VAL A 373 4.23 9.13 -8.70
N THR A 374 3.24 9.31 -9.59
CA THR A 374 2.80 8.25 -10.52
C THR A 374 3.94 7.84 -11.45
N VAL A 375 4.65 8.81 -12.05
CA VAL A 375 5.78 8.53 -12.95
C VAL A 375 6.92 7.84 -12.20
N ILE A 376 7.24 8.32 -10.99
CA ILE A 376 8.23 7.67 -10.13
C ILE A 376 7.82 6.22 -9.82
N ALA A 377 6.56 5.98 -9.48
CA ALA A 377 6.04 4.64 -9.20
C ALA A 377 6.28 3.68 -10.37
N LEU A 378 6.00 4.10 -11.60
CA LEU A 378 6.21 3.30 -12.80
C LEU A 378 7.70 3.01 -13.02
N ILE A 379 8.56 4.04 -12.94
CA ILE A 379 10.01 3.91 -13.10
C ILE A 379 10.58 2.93 -12.07
N LEU A 380 10.22 3.08 -10.80
CA LEU A 380 10.64 2.18 -9.72
C LEU A 380 10.11 0.77 -9.94
N SER A 381 8.87 0.62 -10.39
CA SER A 381 8.25 -0.70 -10.58
C SER A 381 8.97 -1.56 -11.62
N TRP A 382 9.54 -0.91 -12.64
CA TRP A 382 10.20 -1.61 -13.74
C TRP A 382 11.52 -2.28 -13.33
N GLY A 383 12.16 -1.87 -12.23
CA GLY A 383 13.38 -2.52 -11.74
C GLY A 383 14.41 -2.77 -12.84
N ARG A 384 14.78 -4.05 -13.03
CA ARG A 384 15.74 -4.48 -14.09
C ARG A 384 15.31 -4.08 -15.51
N ASN A 385 14.01 -3.98 -15.77
CA ASN A 385 13.50 -3.60 -17.10
C ASN A 385 13.80 -2.12 -17.42
N PHE A 386 14.11 -1.31 -16.41
CA PHE A 386 14.68 0.03 -16.59
C PHE A 386 15.88 0.26 -15.67
N ALA A 387 16.91 -0.58 -15.86
CA ALA A 387 18.14 -0.61 -15.06
C ALA A 387 18.84 0.75 -14.96
N VAL A 388 18.90 1.56 -16.03
CA VAL A 388 19.62 2.85 -16.03
C VAL A 388 19.26 3.74 -14.84
N VAL A 389 17.96 3.86 -14.53
CA VAL A 389 17.51 4.66 -13.37
C VAL A 389 17.49 3.83 -12.10
N ASN A 390 17.04 2.57 -12.17
CA ASN A 390 16.89 1.75 -10.98
C ASN A 390 18.22 1.38 -10.33
N ASP A 391 19.26 1.08 -11.11
CA ASP A 391 20.60 0.76 -10.63
C ASP A 391 21.22 1.98 -9.94
N PHE A 392 21.05 3.16 -10.53
CA PHE A 392 21.45 4.42 -9.89
C PHE A 392 20.76 4.59 -8.53
N LEU A 393 19.46 4.37 -8.46
CA LEU A 393 18.74 4.45 -7.19
C LEU A 393 19.18 3.35 -6.22
N PHE A 394 19.44 2.13 -6.70
CA PHE A 394 19.91 1.02 -5.87
C PHE A 394 21.26 1.34 -5.22
N HIS A 395 22.20 1.91 -5.96
CA HIS A 395 23.52 2.20 -5.42
C HIS A 395 23.60 3.50 -4.62
N TYR A 396 22.78 4.51 -4.92
CA TYR A 396 22.94 5.85 -4.34
C TYR A 396 21.77 6.33 -3.48
N LEU A 397 20.56 5.82 -3.67
CA LEU A 397 19.42 6.25 -2.86
C LEU A 397 19.50 5.59 -1.47
N PRO A 398 19.54 6.37 -0.37
CA PRO A 398 19.71 5.83 0.97
C PRO A 398 18.66 4.77 1.31
N LEU A 399 19.12 3.66 1.88
CA LEU A 399 18.31 2.50 2.30
C LEU A 399 17.62 1.72 1.17
N TYR A 400 17.65 2.21 -0.08
CA TYR A 400 16.89 1.59 -1.17
C TYR A 400 17.39 0.17 -1.50
N ASN A 401 18.70 -0.07 -1.40
CA ASN A 401 19.31 -1.39 -1.57
C ASN A 401 18.97 -2.44 -0.48
N LYS A 402 18.15 -2.08 0.51
CA LYS A 402 17.66 -3.01 1.54
C LYS A 402 16.33 -3.66 1.15
N PHE A 403 15.72 -3.18 0.06
CA PHE A 403 14.40 -3.57 -0.40
C PHE A 403 14.47 -4.46 -1.64
N ARG A 404 13.45 -5.32 -1.79
CA ARG A 404 13.29 -6.23 -2.93
C ARG A 404 11.93 -6.02 -3.57
N THR A 405 11.68 -6.64 -4.72
CA THR A 405 10.36 -6.61 -5.38
C THR A 405 9.98 -5.19 -5.82
N PRO A 406 10.62 -4.66 -6.87
CA PRO A 406 10.36 -3.32 -7.39
C PRO A 406 8.88 -3.07 -7.72
N SER A 407 8.14 -4.07 -8.20
CA SER A 407 6.70 -3.97 -8.52
C SER A 407 5.84 -3.45 -7.36
N MET A 408 6.29 -3.58 -6.10
CA MET A 408 5.60 -2.99 -4.95
C MET A 408 5.45 -1.47 -5.02
N ALA A 409 6.29 -0.76 -5.79
CA ALA A 409 6.19 0.68 -5.98
C ALA A 409 4.84 1.13 -6.58
N LEU A 410 4.09 0.21 -7.23
CA LEU A 410 2.78 0.51 -7.82
C LEU A 410 1.71 0.92 -6.80
N VAL A 411 1.90 0.67 -5.50
CA VAL A 411 1.04 1.26 -4.45
C VAL A 411 0.99 2.78 -4.54
N ILE A 412 2.09 3.42 -4.93
CA ILE A 412 2.17 4.87 -5.13
C ILE A 412 1.25 5.28 -6.29
N ALA A 413 1.27 4.52 -7.39
CA ALA A 413 0.42 4.75 -8.55
C ALA A 413 -1.06 4.61 -8.18
N GLU A 414 -1.44 3.58 -7.41
CA GLU A 414 -2.82 3.39 -6.95
C GLU A 414 -3.36 4.58 -6.17
N VAL A 415 -2.63 5.03 -5.14
CA VAL A 415 -3.03 6.19 -4.34
C VAL A 415 -3.15 7.43 -5.24
N SER A 416 -2.12 7.70 -6.06
CA SER A 416 -2.08 8.94 -6.84
C SER A 416 -3.08 8.97 -8.00
N MET A 417 -3.29 7.84 -8.68
CA MET A 417 -4.23 7.75 -9.79
C MET A 417 -5.67 7.91 -9.33
N VAL A 418 -6.08 7.21 -8.25
CA VAL A 418 -7.42 7.36 -7.68
C VAL A 418 -7.63 8.77 -7.16
N THR A 419 -6.62 9.37 -6.50
CA THR A 419 -6.72 10.74 -6.00
C THR A 419 -6.96 11.74 -7.13
N LEU A 420 -6.14 11.71 -8.19
CA LEU A 420 -6.27 12.67 -9.29
C LEU A 420 -7.57 12.44 -10.08
N ALA A 421 -7.99 11.18 -10.25
CA ALA A 421 -9.28 10.84 -10.84
C ALA A 421 -10.44 11.49 -10.07
N MET A 422 -10.45 11.37 -8.74
CA MET A 422 -11.51 11.96 -7.92
C MET A 422 -11.43 13.49 -7.87
N LEU A 423 -10.24 14.08 -7.91
CA LEU A 423 -10.10 15.54 -8.03
C LEU A 423 -10.65 16.06 -9.36
N ALA A 424 -10.52 15.31 -10.46
CA ALA A 424 -11.14 15.63 -11.73
C ALA A 424 -12.67 15.65 -11.61
N VAL A 425 -13.25 14.60 -11.02
CA VAL A 425 -14.70 14.51 -10.75
C VAL A 425 -15.16 15.65 -9.85
N LYS A 426 -14.41 15.96 -8.79
CA LYS A 426 -14.70 17.08 -7.89
C LYS A 426 -14.84 18.39 -8.66
N GLN A 427 -13.82 18.72 -9.46
CA GLN A 427 -13.81 19.97 -10.22
C GLN A 427 -14.96 20.00 -11.24
N MET A 428 -15.20 18.88 -11.91
CA MET A 428 -16.32 18.72 -12.83
C MET A 428 -17.69 18.83 -12.16
N MET A 429 -17.83 18.54 -10.85
CA MET A 429 -19.07 18.70 -10.10
C MET A 429 -19.26 20.14 -9.62
N GLU A 430 -18.18 20.83 -9.27
CA GLU A 430 -18.20 22.18 -8.70
C GLU A 430 -18.31 23.29 -9.77
N ASP A 431 -17.80 23.07 -10.98
CA ASP A 431 -17.74 24.11 -12.02
C ASP A 431 -19.04 24.23 -12.84
N GLU A 432 -19.71 25.39 -12.80
CA GLU A 432 -21.00 25.62 -13.47
C GLU A 432 -20.97 25.38 -14.99
N ASP A 433 -19.94 25.86 -15.68
CA ASP A 433 -19.77 25.63 -17.12
C ASP A 433 -19.24 24.22 -17.40
N ARG A 434 -20.17 23.29 -17.65
CA ARG A 434 -19.85 21.92 -18.02
C ARG A 434 -19.29 21.77 -19.44
N ARG A 435 -19.51 22.75 -20.34
CA ARG A 435 -19.12 22.63 -21.76
C ARG A 435 -17.60 22.58 -21.95
N LYS A 436 -16.85 23.22 -21.05
CA LYS A 436 -15.37 23.19 -21.06
C LYS A 436 -14.77 21.79 -20.88
N TYR A 437 -15.54 20.81 -20.40
CA TYR A 437 -15.08 19.44 -20.20
C TYR A 437 -15.30 18.52 -21.39
N VAL A 438 -16.10 18.93 -22.38
CA VAL A 438 -16.41 18.10 -23.55
C VAL A 438 -15.13 17.69 -24.29
N ARG A 439 -14.26 18.66 -24.59
CA ARG A 439 -12.97 18.38 -25.26
C ARG A 439 -12.03 17.52 -24.40
N PRO A 440 -11.77 17.86 -23.12
CA PRO A 440 -11.02 16.97 -22.22
C PRO A 440 -11.55 15.55 -22.17
N LEU A 441 -12.87 15.35 -22.08
CA LEU A 441 -13.49 14.01 -22.06
C LEU A 441 -13.19 13.23 -23.33
N TYR A 442 -13.32 13.84 -24.52
CA TYR A 442 -12.96 13.18 -25.77
C TYR A 442 -11.48 12.83 -25.86
N ILE A 443 -10.59 13.72 -25.40
CA ILE A 443 -9.15 13.44 -25.38
C ILE A 443 -8.84 12.27 -24.46
N SER A 444 -9.41 12.26 -23.23
CA SER A 444 -9.23 11.17 -22.29
C SER A 444 -9.79 9.85 -22.81
N ALA A 445 -10.94 9.89 -23.49
CA ALA A 445 -11.56 8.72 -24.09
C ALA A 445 -10.70 8.17 -25.23
N GLY A 446 -10.16 9.02 -26.11
CA GLY A 446 -9.26 8.60 -27.18
C GLY A 446 -7.93 8.05 -26.64
N VAL A 447 -7.32 8.68 -25.64
CA VAL A 447 -6.05 8.22 -25.06
C VAL A 447 -6.19 6.86 -24.36
N VAL A 448 -7.30 6.62 -23.66
CA VAL A 448 -7.49 5.37 -22.89
C VAL A 448 -8.18 4.28 -23.72
N GLY A 449 -9.10 4.66 -24.62
CA GLY A 449 -9.85 3.74 -25.46
C GLY A 449 -9.09 3.24 -26.69
N GLY A 450 -8.10 4.00 -27.17
CA GLY A 450 -7.38 3.73 -28.42
C GLY A 450 -8.01 4.42 -29.62
#